data_AF-A0A3S2B4R1-F1
#
_entry.id   AF-A0A3S2B4R1-F1
#
_cell.length_a   1.000
_cell.length_b   1.000
_cell.length_c   1.000
_cell.angle_alpha   90.00
_cell.angle_beta   90.00
_cell.angle_gamma   90.00
#
_symmetry.space_group_name_H-M   'P 1'
#
loop_
_entity.id
_entity.type
_entity.pdbx_description
1 polymer ?
#
loop_
_entity_poly.entity_id
_entity_poly.type
_entity_poly.pdbx_seq_one_letter_code
_entity_poly.pdbx_strand_id
1 'polypeptide(L)'
;MGELIMSAPVAGLTSKSRIAAEDVAMLRHEVFGDGVVTRGEAEALFALDATAKDKCQEWPPFFIEAVTDYIVHQEKPSGYISQDNADWLIRTISRDGMVDSRTELELLVHVLEQAKSSPAQFCVYALEQVAHAVIDGKGPLMLGGALASGLVAQAEVELLRRILHAHGGDGNIAITRVEAEVLLKIDERTAQGQNDPSWNELFVKAIANFVMCSAGYEAPTRDVALRHDAFLEHADPEIGGFFSRMISGGLAGIMEAYRSPGDIEAEWEAKNRAAEALARRAETIDAGEAGWLIEHIGVDRPLYENERALLTLIKHASPEIHPALRPLLAKVA
;
A
#
# COMPACT_ATOMS: atom_id res chain seq x y z
N MET A 1 19.92 19.39 -19.21
CA MET A 1 19.83 18.73 -20.52
C MET A 1 20.95 17.70 -20.57
N GLY A 2 20.67 16.46 -20.15
CA GLY A 2 21.57 15.35 -20.39
C GLY A 2 21.33 14.87 -21.83
N GLU A 3 22.38 14.70 -22.61
CA GLU A 3 22.28 14.13 -23.94
C GLU A 3 21.72 12.70 -23.83
N LEU A 4 20.59 12.45 -24.50
CA LEU A 4 20.05 11.11 -24.73
C LEU A 4 21.02 10.37 -25.64
N ILE A 5 22.09 9.80 -25.07
CA ILE A 5 22.94 8.84 -25.80
C ILE A 5 22.17 7.52 -25.81
N MET A 6 21.19 7.42 -26.72
CA MET A 6 20.60 6.13 -27.03
C MET A 6 21.69 5.27 -27.68
N SER A 7 22.02 4.12 -27.10
CA SER A 7 22.88 3.16 -27.78
C SER A 7 22.26 2.79 -29.14
N ALA A 8 23.08 2.62 -30.17
CA ALA A 8 22.63 2.30 -31.53
C ALA A 8 21.62 1.13 -31.63
N PRO A 9 21.65 0.10 -30.75
CA PRO A 9 20.70 -1.00 -30.77
C PRO A 9 19.29 -0.59 -30.30
N VAL A 10 19.19 0.30 -29.32
CA VAL A 10 17.91 0.83 -28.80
C VAL A 10 17.20 1.67 -29.88
N ALA A 11 17.93 2.48 -30.64
CA ALA A 11 17.37 3.23 -31.76
C ALA A 11 16.78 2.30 -32.84
N GLY A 12 17.40 1.15 -33.11
CA GLY A 12 16.89 0.15 -34.04
C GLY A 12 15.56 -0.47 -33.60
N LEU A 13 15.37 -0.68 -32.29
CA LEU A 13 14.16 -1.28 -31.73
C LEU A 13 12.94 -0.35 -31.72
N THR A 14 13.14 0.96 -31.62
CA THR A 14 12.01 1.93 -31.70
C THR A 14 11.25 1.89 -33.03
N SER A 15 11.89 1.37 -34.09
CA SER A 15 11.26 1.16 -35.40
C SER A 15 10.47 -0.15 -35.52
N LYS A 16 10.68 -1.10 -34.58
CA LYS A 16 9.97 -2.38 -34.54
C LYS A 16 8.71 -2.24 -33.69
N SER A 17 7.57 -2.70 -34.19
CA SER A 17 6.31 -2.73 -33.42
C SER A 17 6.19 -3.93 -32.47
N ARG A 18 7.23 -4.79 -32.41
CA ARG A 18 7.28 -6.04 -31.67
C ARG A 18 8.62 -6.20 -30.97
N ILE A 19 8.60 -6.61 -29.71
CA ILE A 19 9.78 -6.94 -28.91
C ILE A 19 9.81 -8.47 -28.73
N ALA A 20 10.87 -9.11 -29.27
CA ALA A 20 11.10 -10.54 -29.13
C ALA A 20 12.10 -10.83 -27.99
N ALA A 21 12.16 -12.10 -27.54
CA ALA A 21 13.04 -12.52 -26.46
C ALA A 21 14.53 -12.27 -26.77
N GLU A 22 14.94 -12.36 -28.04
CA GLU A 22 16.30 -12.02 -28.49
C GLU A 22 16.62 -10.53 -28.30
N ASP A 23 15.64 -9.65 -28.55
CA ASP A 23 15.79 -8.21 -28.32
C ASP A 23 15.95 -7.92 -26.82
N VAL A 24 15.21 -8.63 -25.94
CA VAL A 24 15.36 -8.53 -24.47
C VAL A 24 16.74 -8.97 -24.02
N ALA A 25 17.25 -10.10 -24.52
CA ALA A 25 18.57 -10.61 -24.15
C ALA A 25 19.69 -9.64 -24.55
N MET A 26 19.59 -9.02 -25.72
CA MET A 26 20.50 -7.98 -26.19
C MET A 26 20.45 -6.74 -25.28
N LEU A 27 19.24 -6.23 -24.99
CA LEU A 27 19.05 -5.07 -24.12
C LEU A 27 19.57 -5.31 -22.70
N ARG A 28 19.38 -6.51 -22.14
CA ARG A 28 19.95 -6.89 -20.84
C ARG A 28 21.47 -6.80 -20.82
N HIS A 29 22.13 -7.24 -21.89
CA HIS A 29 23.59 -7.19 -21.96
C HIS A 29 24.10 -5.75 -22.04
N GLU A 30 23.37 -4.86 -22.70
CA GLU A 30 23.71 -3.45 -22.78
C GLU A 30 23.44 -2.71 -21.47
N VAL A 31 22.21 -2.77 -20.96
CA VAL A 31 21.74 -1.99 -19.80
C VAL A 31 22.43 -2.41 -18.49
N PHE A 32 22.77 -3.68 -18.34
CA PHE A 32 23.50 -4.16 -17.15
C PHE A 32 24.99 -4.37 -17.42
N GLY A 33 25.49 -4.03 -18.61
CA GLY A 33 26.84 -4.36 -19.06
C GLY A 33 27.94 -3.65 -18.27
N ASP A 34 27.69 -2.40 -17.86
CA ASP A 34 28.58 -1.60 -17.03
C ASP A 34 28.21 -1.63 -15.53
N GLY A 35 27.13 -2.35 -15.18
CA GLY A 35 26.62 -2.51 -13.83
C GLY A 35 25.83 -1.32 -13.28
N VAL A 36 25.52 -0.30 -14.11
CA VAL A 36 24.79 0.90 -13.67
C VAL A 36 23.70 1.25 -14.68
N VAL A 37 22.43 1.14 -14.27
CA VAL A 37 21.33 1.64 -15.11
C VAL A 37 21.24 3.15 -14.99
N THR A 38 21.36 3.85 -16.12
CA THR A 38 21.28 5.30 -16.20
C THR A 38 19.86 5.79 -16.47
N ARG A 39 19.60 7.06 -16.16
CA ARG A 39 18.33 7.72 -16.50
C ARG A 39 17.99 7.65 -17.99
N GLY A 40 18.99 7.83 -18.86
CA GLY A 40 18.78 7.80 -20.31
C GLY A 40 18.35 6.41 -20.80
N GLU A 41 18.89 5.35 -20.20
CA GLU A 41 18.48 3.97 -20.49
C GLU A 41 17.07 3.68 -19.99
N ALA A 42 16.74 4.11 -18.77
CA ALA A 42 15.39 3.98 -18.24
C ALA A 42 14.36 4.72 -19.12
N GLU A 43 14.62 5.98 -19.51
CA GLU A 43 13.78 6.74 -20.43
C GLU A 43 13.62 6.05 -21.80
N ALA A 44 14.67 5.40 -22.29
CA ALA A 44 14.61 4.65 -23.53
C ALA A 44 13.80 3.35 -23.40
N LEU A 45 13.87 2.66 -22.27
CA LEU A 45 13.02 1.50 -21.97
C LEU A 45 11.54 1.88 -21.90
N PHE A 46 11.20 3.02 -21.29
CA PHE A 46 9.83 3.57 -21.31
C PHE A 46 9.35 3.88 -22.74
N ALA A 47 10.21 4.48 -23.57
CA ALA A 47 9.88 4.76 -24.97
C ALA A 47 9.62 3.47 -25.77
N LEU A 48 10.40 2.41 -25.53
CA LEU A 48 10.16 1.09 -26.12
C LEU A 48 8.86 0.47 -25.63
N ASP A 49 8.57 0.53 -24.32
CA ASP A 49 7.34 -0.01 -23.76
C ASP A 49 6.09 0.65 -24.36
N ALA A 50 6.13 1.97 -24.53
CA ALA A 50 5.04 2.76 -25.09
C ALA A 50 4.83 2.57 -26.60
N THR A 51 5.88 2.23 -27.35
CA THR A 51 5.82 2.08 -28.81
C THR A 51 5.52 0.64 -29.26
N ALA A 52 5.94 -0.36 -28.48
CA ALA A 52 5.75 -1.76 -28.81
C ALA A 52 4.30 -2.23 -28.55
N LYS A 53 3.66 -2.79 -29.59
CA LYS A 53 2.29 -3.34 -29.50
C LYS A 53 2.26 -4.81 -29.07
N ASP A 54 3.27 -5.57 -29.45
CA ASP A 54 3.42 -6.98 -29.11
C ASP A 54 4.75 -7.17 -28.37
N LYS A 55 4.65 -7.61 -27.11
CA LYS A 55 5.77 -7.73 -26.18
C LYS A 55 5.85 -9.18 -25.72
N CYS A 56 7.03 -9.78 -25.79
CA CYS A 56 7.24 -11.13 -25.27
C CYS A 56 7.12 -11.17 -23.74
N GLN A 57 6.93 -12.37 -23.18
CA GLN A 57 6.74 -12.56 -21.73
C GLN A 57 7.95 -12.15 -20.88
N GLU A 58 9.15 -12.11 -21.49
CA GLU A 58 10.40 -11.72 -20.85
C GLU A 58 10.55 -10.20 -20.73
N TRP A 59 9.75 -9.41 -21.46
CA TRP A 59 9.85 -7.97 -21.45
C TRP A 59 9.44 -7.34 -20.10
N PRO A 60 8.23 -7.60 -19.54
CA PRO A 60 7.83 -7.03 -18.26
C PRO A 60 8.84 -7.24 -17.13
N PRO A 61 9.34 -8.46 -16.84
CA PRO A 61 10.29 -8.65 -15.74
C PRO A 61 11.62 -7.91 -15.98
N PHE A 62 12.12 -7.88 -17.22
CA PHE A 62 13.32 -7.10 -17.54
C PHE A 62 13.12 -5.60 -17.35
N PHE A 63 12.02 -5.07 -17.88
CA PHE A 63 11.68 -3.66 -17.77
C PHE A 63 11.56 -3.22 -16.31
N ILE A 64 10.86 -4.00 -15.50
CA ILE A 64 10.67 -3.74 -14.07
C ILE A 64 12.02 -3.76 -13.34
N GLU A 65 12.84 -4.78 -13.56
CA GLU A 65 14.16 -4.93 -12.93
C GLU A 65 15.08 -3.73 -13.25
N ALA A 66 15.20 -3.38 -14.53
CA ALA A 66 16.10 -2.31 -14.96
C ALA A 66 15.69 -0.94 -14.41
N VAL A 67 14.39 -0.60 -14.47
CA VAL A 67 13.91 0.70 -13.97
C VAL A 67 13.96 0.76 -12.44
N THR A 68 13.70 -0.36 -11.75
CA THR A 68 13.82 -0.43 -10.30
C THR A 68 15.26 -0.26 -9.84
N ASP A 69 16.22 -0.86 -10.55
CA ASP A 69 17.64 -0.69 -10.25
C ASP A 69 18.06 0.79 -10.31
N TYR A 70 17.66 1.49 -11.39
CA TYR A 70 17.89 2.93 -11.53
C TYR A 70 17.28 3.74 -10.37
N ILE A 71 16.02 3.50 -10.02
CA ILE A 71 15.28 4.31 -9.05
C ILE A 71 15.74 4.05 -7.61
N VAL A 72 16.00 2.79 -7.26
CA VAL A 72 16.17 2.33 -5.87
C VAL A 72 17.65 2.16 -5.51
N HIS A 73 18.49 1.66 -6.41
CA HIS A 73 19.85 1.25 -6.06
C HIS A 73 20.92 2.26 -6.44
N GLN A 74 20.68 3.12 -7.44
CA GLN A 74 21.70 4.03 -7.95
C GLN A 74 21.83 5.33 -7.16
N GLU A 75 20.76 5.77 -6.46
CA GLU A 75 20.85 6.93 -5.57
C GLU A 75 21.31 6.53 -4.16
N LYS A 76 22.15 7.39 -3.57
CA LYS A 76 22.61 7.23 -2.20
C LYS A 76 21.68 7.99 -1.25
N PRO A 77 21.24 7.38 -0.14
CA PRO A 77 21.52 6.01 0.30
C PRO A 77 20.75 4.94 -0.49
N SER A 78 21.44 3.85 -0.85
CA SER A 78 20.83 2.76 -1.60
C SER A 78 19.61 2.19 -0.88
N GLY A 79 18.53 1.94 -1.63
CA GLY A 79 17.24 1.56 -1.11
C GLY A 79 16.29 2.74 -0.83
N TYR A 80 16.73 3.99 -0.95
CA TYR A 80 15.87 5.16 -0.74
C TYR A 80 15.41 5.73 -2.08
N ILE A 81 14.11 5.97 -2.19
CA ILE A 81 13.56 6.73 -3.31
C ILE A 81 13.57 8.20 -2.94
N SER A 82 14.30 9.02 -3.70
CA SER A 82 14.23 10.47 -3.55
C SER A 82 12.90 11.03 -4.04
N GLN A 83 12.54 12.20 -3.53
CA GLN A 83 11.38 12.95 -3.99
C GLN A 83 11.42 13.20 -5.51
N ASP A 84 12.59 13.55 -6.04
CA ASP A 84 12.77 13.84 -7.48
C ASP A 84 12.58 12.59 -8.34
N ASN A 85 13.04 11.41 -7.89
CA ASN A 85 12.84 10.16 -8.62
C ASN A 85 11.39 9.67 -8.55
N ALA A 86 10.72 9.80 -7.40
CA ALA A 86 9.30 9.50 -7.29
C ALA A 86 8.48 10.39 -8.23
N ASP A 87 8.75 11.70 -8.22
CA ASP A 87 8.12 12.70 -9.08
C ASP A 87 8.36 12.41 -10.57
N TRP A 88 9.60 12.04 -10.93
CA TRP A 88 9.96 11.68 -12.30
C TRP A 88 9.24 10.41 -12.75
N LEU A 89 9.22 9.37 -11.92
CA LEU A 89 8.54 8.11 -12.25
C LEU A 89 7.04 8.35 -12.43
N ILE A 90 6.38 9.04 -11.49
CA ILE A 90 4.96 9.40 -11.60
C ILE A 90 4.71 10.13 -12.92
N ARG A 91 5.49 11.17 -13.25
CA ARG A 91 5.33 11.92 -14.51
C ARG A 91 5.57 11.08 -15.77
N THR A 92 6.36 10.02 -15.66
CA THR A 92 6.70 9.17 -16.80
C THR A 92 5.61 8.14 -17.06
N ILE A 93 5.05 7.53 -16.00
CA ILE A 93 3.98 6.53 -16.10
C ILE A 93 2.57 7.14 -16.12
N SER A 94 2.44 8.42 -15.76
CA SER A 94 1.17 9.14 -15.67
C SER A 94 1.10 10.26 -16.68
N ARG A 95 0.23 10.12 -17.69
CA ARG A 95 0.01 11.19 -18.69
C ARG A 95 -1.17 12.10 -18.34
N ASP A 96 -2.18 11.54 -17.69
CA ASP A 96 -3.45 12.22 -17.35
C ASP A 96 -3.86 11.99 -15.87
N GLY A 97 -2.94 11.54 -15.03
CA GLY A 97 -3.22 11.12 -13.65
C GLY A 97 -3.45 9.61 -13.51
N MET A 98 -3.50 8.86 -14.63
CA MET A 98 -3.64 7.40 -14.65
C MET A 98 -2.38 6.72 -15.19
N VAL A 99 -2.12 5.51 -14.69
CA VAL A 99 -1.14 4.59 -15.30
C VAL A 99 -1.69 3.98 -16.58
N ASP A 100 -0.90 3.97 -17.66
CA ASP A 100 -1.35 3.53 -19.00
C ASP A 100 -1.40 1.99 -19.15
N SER A 101 -0.54 1.25 -18.43
CA SER A 101 -0.40 -0.21 -18.61
C SER A 101 -0.25 -1.02 -17.30
N ARG A 102 -0.54 -2.33 -17.37
CA ARG A 102 -0.32 -3.24 -16.22
C ARG A 102 1.15 -3.38 -15.87
N THR A 103 2.04 -3.30 -16.86
CA THR A 103 3.49 -3.37 -16.64
C THR A 103 3.98 -2.17 -15.85
N GLU A 104 3.47 -0.97 -16.13
CA GLU A 104 3.79 0.24 -15.37
C GLU A 104 3.17 0.23 -13.96
N LEU A 105 1.96 -0.32 -13.80
CA LEU A 105 1.36 -0.48 -12.48
C LEU A 105 2.14 -1.48 -11.62
N GLU A 106 2.56 -2.59 -12.22
CA GLU A 106 3.42 -3.57 -11.55
C GLU A 106 4.79 -2.97 -11.22
N LEU A 107 5.38 -2.17 -12.12
CA LEU A 107 6.60 -1.41 -11.83
C LEU A 107 6.41 -0.49 -10.61
N LEU A 108 5.31 0.27 -10.56
CA LEU A 108 5.02 1.18 -9.44
C LEU A 108 5.01 0.44 -8.09
N VAL A 109 4.32 -0.70 -8.05
CA VAL A 109 4.21 -1.52 -6.83
C VAL A 109 5.55 -2.18 -6.51
N HIS A 110 6.25 -2.71 -7.50
CA HIS A 110 7.54 -3.36 -7.30
C HIS A 110 8.61 -2.39 -6.78
N VAL A 111 8.64 -1.17 -7.29
CA VAL A 111 9.54 -0.11 -6.81
C VAL A 111 9.25 0.23 -5.35
N LEU A 112 7.98 0.30 -4.95
CA LEU A 112 7.59 0.44 -3.54
C LEU A 112 8.07 -0.75 -2.69
N GLU A 113 7.88 -1.98 -3.18
CA GLU A 113 8.25 -3.21 -2.46
C GLU A 113 9.76 -3.35 -2.24
N GLN A 114 10.59 -2.88 -3.18
CA GLN A 114 12.05 -2.94 -3.10
C GLN A 114 12.65 -1.77 -2.31
N ALA A 115 11.97 -0.64 -2.22
CA ALA A 115 12.46 0.51 -1.49
C ALA A 115 12.47 0.26 0.03
N LYS A 116 13.53 0.69 0.71
CA LYS A 116 13.63 0.77 2.17
C LYS A 116 12.92 2.00 2.75
N SER A 117 12.74 3.02 1.92
CA SER A 117 12.01 4.25 2.23
C SER A 117 11.55 4.91 0.93
N SER A 118 10.34 5.44 0.92
CA SER A 118 9.78 6.20 -0.21
C SER A 118 9.04 7.44 0.28
N PRO A 119 8.84 8.46 -0.57
CA PRO A 119 8.00 9.59 -0.22
C PRO A 119 6.52 9.17 -0.09
N ALA A 120 5.81 9.67 0.92
CA ALA A 120 4.41 9.31 1.19
C ALA A 120 3.49 9.52 -0.04
N GLN A 121 3.73 10.60 -0.81
CA GLN A 121 2.98 10.89 -2.04
C GLN A 121 3.08 9.78 -3.10
N PHE A 122 4.16 9.00 -3.10
CA PHE A 122 4.39 7.93 -4.07
C PHE A 122 3.52 6.71 -3.73
N CYS A 123 3.42 6.38 -2.43
CA CYS A 123 2.48 5.38 -1.93
C CYS A 123 1.02 5.81 -2.17
N VAL A 124 0.68 7.06 -1.83
CA VAL A 124 -0.66 7.62 -2.07
C VAL A 124 -1.03 7.54 -3.54
N TYR A 125 -0.14 7.93 -4.45
CA TYR A 125 -0.38 7.83 -5.89
C TYR A 125 -0.70 6.38 -6.31
N ALA A 126 0.02 5.39 -5.79
CA ALA A 126 -0.26 3.98 -6.07
C ALA A 126 -1.64 3.54 -5.55
N LEU A 127 -2.02 3.95 -4.33
CA LEU A 127 -3.35 3.67 -3.79
C LEU A 127 -4.46 4.35 -4.62
N GLU A 128 -4.22 5.57 -5.12
CA GLU A 128 -5.15 6.28 -5.99
C GLU A 128 -5.40 5.54 -7.31
N GLN A 129 -4.39 4.87 -7.88
CA GLN A 129 -4.59 4.04 -9.08
C GLN A 129 -5.56 2.88 -8.82
N VAL A 130 -5.48 2.26 -7.65
CA VAL A 130 -6.44 1.22 -7.25
C VAL A 130 -7.83 1.83 -7.00
N ALA A 131 -7.88 2.98 -6.34
CA ALA A 131 -9.14 3.69 -6.11
C ALA A 131 -9.85 4.04 -7.42
N HIS A 132 -9.12 4.49 -8.45
CA HIS A 132 -9.68 4.75 -9.77
C HIS A 132 -10.23 3.51 -10.47
N ALA A 133 -9.56 2.36 -10.32
CA ALA A 133 -10.06 1.11 -10.86
C ALA A 133 -11.35 0.66 -10.17
N VAL A 134 -11.37 0.70 -8.85
CA VAL A 134 -12.51 0.26 -8.03
C VAL A 134 -13.71 1.20 -8.16
N ILE A 135 -13.47 2.51 -8.03
CA ILE A 135 -14.54 3.52 -7.95
C ILE A 135 -15.01 3.89 -9.35
N ASP A 136 -14.09 4.24 -10.25
CA ASP A 136 -14.42 4.81 -11.55
C ASP A 136 -14.45 3.76 -12.68
N GLY A 137 -13.96 2.54 -12.43
CA GLY A 137 -13.81 1.53 -13.47
C GLY A 137 -12.78 1.92 -14.53
N LYS A 138 -11.73 2.63 -14.14
CA LYS A 138 -10.69 3.17 -15.04
C LYS A 138 -9.31 2.54 -14.79
N GLY A 139 -8.41 2.71 -15.74
CA GLY A 139 -7.01 2.30 -15.60
C GLY A 139 -6.71 0.86 -16.04
N PRO A 140 -5.46 0.40 -15.83
CA PRO A 140 -4.91 -0.78 -16.50
C PRO A 140 -5.41 -2.11 -15.91
N LEU A 141 -6.07 -2.05 -14.75
CA LEU A 141 -6.70 -3.21 -14.13
C LEU A 141 -7.93 -3.71 -14.94
N MET A 142 -8.55 -2.85 -15.76
CA MET A 142 -9.79 -3.09 -16.52
C MET A 142 -9.71 -4.01 -17.76
N LEU A 143 -8.57 -4.62 -18.09
CA LEU A 143 -8.37 -5.32 -19.36
C LEU A 143 -9.28 -6.57 -19.56
N GLY A 144 -10.28 -6.45 -20.44
CA GLY A 144 -10.95 -7.57 -21.10
C GLY A 144 -12.18 -8.17 -20.40
N GLY A 145 -12.59 -7.62 -19.25
CA GLY A 145 -13.78 -8.04 -18.51
C GLY A 145 -14.18 -6.95 -17.53
N ALA A 146 -15.48 -6.82 -17.30
CA ALA A 146 -16.04 -5.80 -16.42
C ALA A 146 -15.55 -6.03 -14.98
N LEU A 147 -14.54 -5.29 -14.53
CA LEU A 147 -14.52 -4.92 -13.12
C LEU A 147 -15.82 -4.15 -12.91
N ALA A 148 -16.66 -4.66 -12.02
CA ALA A 148 -17.87 -3.99 -11.66
C ALA A 148 -17.45 -2.76 -10.83
N SER A 149 -17.48 -1.58 -11.46
CA SER A 149 -17.31 -0.32 -10.74
C SER A 149 -18.23 -0.32 -9.52
N GLY A 150 -17.68 0.10 -8.38
CA GLY A 150 -18.41 0.13 -7.11
C GLY A 150 -18.31 -1.15 -6.27
N LEU A 151 -17.43 -2.10 -6.60
CA LEU A 151 -17.03 -3.17 -5.68
C LEU A 151 -15.51 -3.38 -5.67
N VAL A 152 -14.99 -3.80 -4.51
CA VAL A 152 -13.59 -4.21 -4.33
C VAL A 152 -13.52 -5.73 -4.47
N ALA A 153 -12.84 -6.25 -5.50
CA ALA A 153 -12.61 -7.68 -5.64
C ALA A 153 -11.28 -8.09 -5.01
N GLN A 154 -11.08 -9.40 -4.85
CA GLN A 154 -9.88 -9.97 -4.22
C GLN A 154 -8.57 -9.48 -4.86
N ALA A 155 -8.55 -9.28 -6.18
CA ALA A 155 -7.36 -8.81 -6.90
C ALA A 155 -6.97 -7.38 -6.50
N GLU A 156 -7.95 -6.49 -6.34
CA GLU A 156 -7.69 -5.12 -5.86
C GLU A 156 -7.28 -5.12 -4.39
N VAL A 157 -7.86 -5.99 -3.55
CA VAL A 157 -7.43 -6.14 -2.15
C VAL A 157 -5.98 -6.58 -2.06
N GLU A 158 -5.55 -7.54 -2.88
CA GLU A 158 -4.16 -8.00 -2.88
C GLU A 158 -3.20 -6.89 -3.32
N LEU A 159 -3.60 -6.08 -4.29
CA LEU A 159 -2.81 -4.94 -4.73
C LEU A 159 -2.69 -3.86 -3.64
N LEU A 160 -3.79 -3.53 -2.96
CA LEU A 160 -3.79 -2.60 -1.82
C LEU A 160 -2.90 -3.13 -0.70
N ARG A 161 -2.96 -4.43 -0.42
CA ARG A 161 -2.11 -5.09 0.58
C ARG A 161 -0.63 -4.96 0.22
N ARG A 162 -0.25 -5.24 -1.02
CA ARG A 162 1.13 -5.08 -1.51
C ARG A 162 1.62 -3.65 -1.35
N ILE A 163 0.80 -2.65 -1.71
CA ILE A 163 1.16 -1.22 -1.58
C ILE A 163 1.31 -0.81 -0.10
N LEU A 164 0.34 -1.16 0.75
CA LEU A 164 0.36 -0.77 2.18
C LEU A 164 1.45 -1.50 2.97
N HIS A 165 1.87 -2.69 2.53
CA HIS A 165 2.93 -3.47 3.17
C HIS A 165 4.31 -3.22 2.56
N ALA A 166 4.39 -2.49 1.44
CA ALA A 166 5.65 -2.11 0.84
C ALA A 166 6.43 -1.18 1.78
N HIS A 167 7.75 -1.34 1.84
CA HIS A 167 8.63 -0.71 2.84
C HIS A 167 8.91 0.78 2.55
N GLY A 168 7.91 1.54 2.16
CA GLY A 168 8.06 2.89 1.61
C GLY A 168 7.50 4.02 2.49
N GLY A 169 8.30 4.55 3.42
CA GLY A 169 7.93 5.77 4.15
C GLY A 169 8.88 6.15 5.29
N ASP A 170 9.16 7.45 5.41
CA ASP A 170 9.85 8.07 6.57
C ASP A 170 8.91 7.99 7.80
N GLY A 171 8.80 6.80 8.41
CA GLY A 171 7.85 6.48 9.49
C GLY A 171 7.48 5.00 9.68
N ASN A 172 7.83 4.12 8.74
CA ASN A 172 7.98 2.65 8.76
C ASN A 172 7.19 1.70 9.71
N ILE A 173 6.11 2.12 10.39
CA ILE A 173 5.26 1.23 11.23
C ILE A 173 3.76 1.57 11.11
N ALA A 174 3.39 2.80 10.75
CA ALA A 174 2.01 3.27 10.76
C ALA A 174 1.58 3.78 9.39
N ILE A 175 0.36 3.39 8.99
CA ILE A 175 -0.36 3.98 7.87
C ILE A 175 -0.45 5.48 8.10
N THR A 176 -0.19 6.28 7.08
CA THR A 176 -0.27 7.74 7.15
C THR A 176 -1.72 8.22 7.03
N ARG A 177 -1.98 9.45 7.47
CA ARG A 177 -3.31 10.06 7.33
C ARG A 177 -3.77 10.11 5.86
N VAL A 178 -2.87 10.46 4.94
CA VAL A 178 -3.19 10.58 3.51
C VAL A 178 -3.51 9.22 2.88
N GLU A 179 -2.84 8.14 3.31
CA GLU A 179 -3.19 6.77 2.88
C GLU A 179 -4.54 6.33 3.46
N ALA A 180 -4.79 6.61 4.74
CA ALA A 180 -6.07 6.32 5.40
C ALA A 180 -7.24 7.05 4.71
N GLU A 181 -7.04 8.29 4.26
CA GLU A 181 -8.04 9.06 3.50
C GLU A 181 -8.39 8.38 2.16
N VAL A 182 -7.42 7.77 1.46
CA VAL A 182 -7.70 6.99 0.24
C VAL A 182 -8.52 5.74 0.56
N LEU A 183 -8.18 5.01 1.62
CA LEU A 183 -8.93 3.81 2.04
C LEU A 183 -10.37 4.14 2.45
N LEU A 184 -10.57 5.24 3.19
CA LEU A 184 -11.92 5.73 3.54
C LEU A 184 -12.73 6.12 2.32
N LYS A 185 -12.10 6.78 1.33
CA LYS A 185 -12.75 7.10 0.06
C LYS A 185 -13.18 5.83 -0.69
N ILE A 186 -12.33 4.80 -0.74
CA ILE A 186 -12.69 3.51 -1.35
C ILE A 186 -13.86 2.86 -0.60
N ASP A 187 -13.82 2.85 0.73
CA ASP A 187 -14.86 2.26 1.57
C ASP A 187 -16.22 2.95 1.37
N GLU A 188 -16.25 4.28 1.48
CA GLU A 188 -17.49 5.05 1.31
C GLU A 188 -18.11 4.82 -0.08
N ARG A 189 -17.28 4.79 -1.12
CA ARG A 189 -17.74 4.66 -2.51
C ARG A 189 -18.11 3.24 -2.91
N THR A 190 -17.66 2.25 -2.14
CA THR A 190 -17.99 0.83 -2.35
C THR A 190 -18.87 0.25 -1.24
N ALA A 191 -19.36 1.05 -0.30
CA ALA A 191 -20.11 0.61 0.88
C ALA A 191 -21.40 -0.18 0.57
N GLN A 192 -21.99 0.05 -0.60
CA GLN A 192 -23.20 -0.67 -1.07
C GLN A 192 -22.86 -1.82 -2.04
N GLY A 193 -21.58 -1.99 -2.37
CA GLY A 193 -21.07 -3.04 -3.24
C GLY A 193 -20.99 -4.38 -2.51
N GLN A 194 -21.01 -5.47 -3.29
CA GLN A 194 -20.69 -6.81 -2.78
C GLN A 194 -19.17 -6.96 -2.77
N ASN A 195 -18.52 -6.28 -1.83
CA ASN A 195 -17.08 -6.31 -1.68
C ASN A 195 -16.61 -7.70 -1.24
N ASP A 196 -15.40 -8.07 -1.67
CA ASP A 196 -14.76 -9.27 -1.16
C ASP A 196 -14.53 -9.16 0.36
N PRO A 197 -14.77 -10.21 1.16
CA PRO A 197 -14.57 -10.16 2.61
C PRO A 197 -13.15 -9.77 3.04
N SER A 198 -12.14 -10.03 2.19
CA SER A 198 -10.76 -9.61 2.46
C SER A 198 -10.58 -8.08 2.45
N TRP A 199 -11.47 -7.34 1.79
CA TRP A 199 -11.49 -5.87 1.85
C TRP A 199 -11.85 -5.37 3.24
N ASN A 200 -12.89 -5.93 3.86
CA ASN A 200 -13.31 -5.60 5.22
C ASN A 200 -12.14 -5.83 6.20
N GLU A 201 -11.48 -6.99 6.09
CA GLU A 201 -10.32 -7.31 6.92
C GLU A 201 -9.17 -6.30 6.74
N LEU A 202 -8.80 -5.98 5.50
CA LEU A 202 -7.73 -5.03 5.21
C LEU A 202 -8.07 -3.63 5.74
N PHE A 203 -9.25 -3.12 5.42
CA PHE A 203 -9.70 -1.78 5.80
C PHE A 203 -9.73 -1.61 7.32
N VAL A 204 -10.40 -2.52 8.04
CA VAL A 204 -10.53 -2.44 9.50
C VAL A 204 -9.16 -2.47 10.15
N LYS A 205 -8.27 -3.38 9.73
CA LYS A 205 -6.90 -3.46 10.24
C LYS A 205 -6.11 -2.20 9.95
N ALA A 206 -6.21 -1.68 8.74
CA ALA A 206 -5.48 -0.52 8.29
C ALA A 206 -5.87 0.74 9.09
N ILE A 207 -7.17 1.04 9.17
CA ILE A 207 -7.66 2.23 9.88
C ILE A 207 -7.51 2.09 11.39
N ALA A 208 -7.72 0.89 11.96
CA ALA A 208 -7.46 0.66 13.37
C ALA A 208 -5.98 0.86 13.70
N ASN A 209 -5.06 0.37 12.86
CA ASN A 209 -3.63 0.61 13.03
C ASN A 209 -3.30 2.10 12.96
N PHE A 210 -3.84 2.84 11.99
CA PHE A 210 -3.64 4.29 11.91
C PHE A 210 -4.07 5.00 13.21
N VAL A 211 -5.28 4.72 13.69
CA VAL A 211 -5.86 5.35 14.89
C VAL A 211 -5.16 4.90 16.17
N MET A 212 -4.79 3.61 16.28
CA MET A 212 -4.27 3.03 17.51
C MET A 212 -2.75 3.08 17.65
N CYS A 213 -1.99 2.99 16.56
CA CYS A 213 -0.53 3.08 16.61
C CYS A 213 -0.01 4.52 16.55
N SER A 214 -0.81 5.47 16.07
CA SER A 214 -0.57 6.89 16.38
C SER A 214 -0.74 7.16 17.88
N ALA A 215 -1.62 6.38 18.55
CA ALA A 215 -1.74 6.27 20.00
C ALA A 215 -0.78 5.26 20.68
N GLY A 216 0.29 4.84 19.99
CA GLY A 216 1.46 4.04 20.40
C GLY A 216 1.25 2.89 21.41
N TYR A 217 1.36 1.69 20.86
CA TYR A 217 1.07 0.44 21.54
C TYR A 217 2.09 0.06 22.63
N GLU A 218 1.61 -0.23 23.84
CA GLU A 218 2.29 -1.01 24.86
C GLU A 218 1.70 -2.43 24.89
N ALA A 219 2.52 -3.47 25.02
CA ALA A 219 2.06 -4.86 24.99
C ALA A 219 1.00 -5.10 26.09
N PRO A 220 -0.19 -5.65 25.75
CA PRO A 220 -1.29 -5.80 26.68
C PRO A 220 -0.89 -6.74 27.81
N THR A 221 -1.24 -6.37 29.04
CA THR A 221 -1.07 -7.25 30.20
C THR A 221 -1.89 -8.53 30.03
N ARG A 222 -1.47 -9.62 30.69
CA ARG A 222 -2.12 -10.94 30.60
C ARG A 222 -3.64 -10.87 30.80
N ASP A 223 -4.12 -10.02 31.70
CA ASP A 223 -5.55 -9.87 32.00
C ASP A 223 -6.32 -9.12 30.90
N VAL A 224 -5.65 -8.30 30.09
CA VAL A 224 -6.21 -7.65 28.89
C VAL A 224 -6.26 -8.66 27.75
N ALA A 225 -5.20 -9.46 27.57
CA ALA A 225 -5.19 -10.55 26.59
C ALA A 225 -6.31 -11.57 26.84
N LEU A 226 -6.50 -12.02 28.08
CA LEU A 226 -7.57 -12.95 28.48
C LEU A 226 -8.98 -12.36 28.31
N ARG A 227 -9.14 -11.03 28.44
CA ARG A 227 -10.40 -10.34 28.14
C ARG A 227 -10.73 -10.35 26.64
N HIS A 228 -9.72 -10.22 25.79
CA HIS A 228 -9.90 -10.35 24.34
C HIS A 228 -10.33 -11.76 23.94
N ASP A 229 -9.72 -12.79 24.54
CA ASP A 229 -10.10 -14.19 24.31
C ASP A 229 -11.54 -14.47 24.72
N ALA A 230 -11.97 -13.99 25.89
CA ALA A 230 -13.35 -14.18 26.36
C ALA A 230 -14.40 -13.48 25.49
N PHE A 231 -14.07 -12.33 24.88
CA PHE A 231 -14.97 -11.63 23.95
C PHE A 231 -15.22 -12.43 22.67
N LEU A 232 -14.16 -13.04 22.11
CA LEU A 232 -14.27 -13.89 20.91
C LEU A 232 -15.24 -15.07 21.11
N GLU A 233 -15.27 -15.62 22.31
CA GLU A 233 -16.16 -16.72 22.67
C GLU A 233 -17.63 -16.28 22.81
N HIS A 234 -17.91 -14.99 23.03
CA HIS A 234 -19.24 -14.47 23.38
C HIS A 234 -19.83 -13.47 22.36
N ALA A 235 -19.08 -13.11 21.31
CA ALA A 235 -19.55 -12.23 20.25
C ALA A 235 -20.62 -12.91 19.37
N ASP A 236 -21.60 -12.13 18.90
CA ASP A 236 -22.69 -12.57 18.00
C ASP A 236 -22.13 -13.40 16.83
N PRO A 237 -22.64 -14.60 16.47
CA PRO A 237 -22.01 -15.52 15.52
C PRO A 237 -21.49 -14.92 14.19
N GLU A 238 -22.12 -13.88 13.63
CA GLU A 238 -21.61 -13.16 12.44
C GLU A 238 -20.35 -12.33 12.74
N ILE A 239 -20.34 -11.65 13.89
CA ILE A 239 -19.27 -10.79 14.38
C ILE A 239 -18.17 -11.62 15.05
N GLY A 240 -18.53 -12.61 15.86
CA GLY A 240 -17.63 -13.54 16.55
C GLY A 240 -16.91 -14.50 15.60
N GLY A 241 -17.56 -14.99 14.54
CA GLY A 241 -16.89 -15.80 13.50
C GLY A 241 -15.92 -14.99 12.62
N PHE A 242 -16.15 -13.68 12.48
CA PHE A 242 -15.26 -12.73 11.85
C PHE A 242 -14.06 -12.41 12.76
N PHE A 243 -14.29 -12.05 14.02
CA PHE A 243 -13.23 -11.74 14.98
C PHE A 243 -12.43 -12.96 15.42
N SER A 244 -13.01 -14.16 15.53
CA SER A 244 -12.30 -15.40 15.87
C SER A 244 -11.22 -15.75 14.83
N ARG A 245 -11.51 -15.53 13.54
CA ARG A 245 -10.53 -15.65 12.45
C ARG A 245 -9.51 -14.51 12.44
N MET A 246 -9.93 -13.29 12.84
CA MET A 246 -9.06 -12.11 12.96
C MET A 246 -8.07 -12.18 14.15
N ILE A 247 -8.43 -12.87 15.24
CA ILE A 247 -7.69 -12.90 16.52
C ILE A 247 -7.06 -14.29 16.80
N SER A 248 -7.02 -15.21 15.83
CA SER A 248 -6.29 -16.49 15.98
C SER A 248 -4.74 -16.34 16.16
N GLY A 249 -4.24 -15.11 16.33
CA GLY A 249 -2.89 -14.78 16.80
C GLY A 249 -2.81 -13.59 17.79
N GLY A 250 -3.95 -13.07 18.30
CA GLY A 250 -3.97 -11.86 19.14
C GLY A 250 -3.65 -10.56 18.39
N LEU A 251 -4.01 -9.40 18.95
CA LEU A 251 -3.53 -8.08 18.47
C LEU A 251 -1.99 -8.00 18.45
N ALA A 252 -1.32 -8.80 19.28
CA ALA A 252 0.13 -8.99 19.24
C ALA A 252 0.59 -9.74 17.96
N GLY A 253 -0.16 -10.74 17.49
CA GLY A 253 0.09 -11.46 16.25
C GLY A 253 -0.18 -10.64 14.99
N ILE A 254 -1.02 -9.60 15.07
CA ILE A 254 -1.16 -8.60 13.97
C ILE A 254 0.18 -7.90 13.75
N MET A 255 0.90 -7.54 14.82
CA MET A 255 2.20 -6.87 14.74
C MET A 255 3.36 -7.86 14.49
N GLU A 256 3.21 -9.13 14.91
CA GLU A 256 4.16 -10.22 14.63
C GLU A 256 4.08 -10.73 13.18
N ALA A 257 2.92 -10.64 12.53
CA ALA A 257 2.77 -10.92 11.09
C ALA A 257 3.52 -9.92 10.19
N TYR A 258 3.84 -8.72 10.69
CA TYR A 258 4.74 -7.76 10.03
C TYR A 258 6.22 -7.95 10.38
N ARG A 259 6.53 -8.81 11.37
CA ARG A 259 7.91 -9.20 11.70
C ARG A 259 8.29 -10.41 10.87
N SER A 260 8.76 -10.20 9.65
CA SER A 260 9.45 -11.27 8.94
C SER A 260 10.76 -11.62 9.67
N PRO A 261 11.05 -12.92 9.89
CA PRO A 261 12.30 -13.35 10.50
C PRO A 261 13.44 -13.23 9.47
N GLY A 262 14.19 -12.13 9.54
CA GLY A 262 15.42 -11.91 8.77
C GLY A 262 16.41 -11.05 9.55
N ASP A 263 17.67 -11.49 9.59
CA ASP A 263 18.78 -10.90 10.34
C ASP A 263 19.04 -9.42 10.05
N ILE A 264 19.29 -8.63 11.10
CA ILE A 264 20.53 -7.89 11.40
C ILE A 264 20.25 -6.99 12.63
N GLU A 265 20.90 -7.26 13.76
CA GLU A 265 20.79 -6.57 15.07
C GLU A 265 20.83 -5.02 15.01
N ALA A 266 21.48 -4.43 14.00
CA ALA A 266 21.58 -2.98 13.85
C ALA A 266 20.29 -2.32 13.31
N GLU A 267 19.54 -3.01 12.44
CA GLU A 267 18.22 -2.55 12.01
C GLU A 267 17.21 -2.68 13.14
N TRP A 268 17.39 -3.69 13.99
CA TRP A 268 16.55 -3.98 15.13
C TRP A 268 16.57 -2.86 16.18
N GLU A 269 17.74 -2.28 16.46
CA GLU A 269 17.84 -1.15 17.40
C GLU A 269 17.23 0.15 16.86
N ALA A 270 17.40 0.45 15.56
CA ALA A 270 16.80 1.65 14.96
C ALA A 270 15.27 1.52 14.88
N LYS A 271 14.78 0.33 14.51
CA LYS A 271 13.35 -0.02 14.46
C LYS A 271 12.72 -0.04 15.86
N ASN A 272 13.40 -0.58 16.87
CA ASN A 272 12.95 -0.51 18.26
C ASN A 272 12.95 0.93 18.78
N ARG A 273 13.96 1.76 18.50
CA ARG A 273 13.95 3.17 18.93
C ARG A 273 12.85 3.99 18.27
N ALA A 274 12.52 3.71 17.00
CA ALA A 274 11.38 4.33 16.32
C ALA A 274 10.04 3.85 16.90
N ALA A 275 9.89 2.55 17.14
CA ALA A 275 8.73 1.96 17.81
C ALA A 275 8.58 2.48 19.26
N GLU A 276 9.66 2.60 20.01
CA GLU A 276 9.71 3.14 21.39
C GLU A 276 9.51 4.66 21.42
N ALA A 277 9.88 5.39 20.36
CA ALA A 277 9.58 6.83 20.25
C ALA A 277 8.10 7.07 19.91
N LEU A 278 7.51 6.18 19.11
CA LEU A 278 6.07 6.17 18.81
C LEU A 278 5.26 5.74 20.05
N ALA A 279 5.69 4.68 20.74
CA ALA A 279 5.10 4.21 22.00
C ALA A 279 5.24 5.20 23.17
N ARG A 280 6.23 6.10 23.14
CA ARG A 280 6.37 7.18 24.15
C ARG A 280 5.49 8.40 23.91
N ARG A 281 4.86 8.53 22.74
CA ARG A 281 3.95 9.66 22.42
C ARG A 281 2.49 9.40 22.78
N ALA A 282 2.23 8.29 23.44
CA ALA A 282 1.06 7.50 23.16
C ALA A 282 0.38 7.05 24.44
N GLU A 283 -0.55 7.90 24.88
CA GLU A 283 -1.53 7.57 25.88
C GLU A 283 -2.87 8.00 25.28
N THR A 284 -3.70 7.03 24.90
CA THR A 284 -5.08 7.20 24.38
C THR A 284 -5.21 7.76 22.95
N ILE A 285 -6.30 7.42 22.26
CA ILE A 285 -6.69 8.08 20.99
C ILE A 285 -6.80 9.58 21.28
N ASP A 286 -6.02 10.40 20.59
CA ASP A 286 -5.97 11.82 20.89
C ASP A 286 -7.22 12.57 20.38
N ALA A 287 -7.37 13.84 20.78
CA ALA A 287 -8.52 14.63 20.37
C ALA A 287 -8.59 14.87 18.85
N GLY A 288 -7.45 14.89 18.16
CA GLY A 288 -7.35 15.08 16.71
C GLY A 288 -7.77 13.84 15.94
N GLU A 289 -7.31 12.66 16.35
CA GLU A 289 -7.69 11.35 15.80
C GLU A 289 -9.18 11.07 16.04
N ALA A 290 -9.66 11.36 17.26
CA ALA A 290 -11.06 11.25 17.59
C ALA A 290 -11.93 12.18 16.72
N GLY A 291 -11.51 13.44 16.54
CA GLY A 291 -12.20 14.39 15.66
C GLY A 291 -12.21 13.92 14.21
N TRP A 292 -11.08 13.44 13.71
CA TRP A 292 -10.94 12.92 12.36
C TRP A 292 -11.84 11.71 12.10
N LEU A 293 -11.90 10.75 13.02
CA LEU A 293 -12.80 9.59 12.90
C LEU A 293 -14.27 10.02 12.87
N ILE A 294 -14.65 11.00 13.70
CA ILE A 294 -16.01 11.52 13.73
C ILE A 294 -16.36 12.14 12.37
N GLU A 295 -15.47 12.94 11.78
CA GLU A 295 -15.72 13.58 10.48
C GLU A 295 -15.96 12.57 9.35
N HIS A 296 -15.34 11.39 9.40
CA HIS A 296 -15.37 10.41 8.31
C HIS A 296 -16.38 9.28 8.53
N ILE A 297 -16.81 9.02 9.77
CA ILE A 297 -17.68 7.90 10.11
C ILE A 297 -19.08 8.38 10.51
N GLY A 298 -20.06 8.08 9.66
CA GLY A 298 -21.47 8.00 10.05
C GLY A 298 -22.04 9.22 10.77
N VAL A 299 -21.60 10.44 10.44
CA VAL A 299 -22.10 11.68 11.07
C VAL A 299 -23.61 11.81 10.86
N ASP A 300 -24.06 11.70 9.61
CA ASP A 300 -25.47 11.94 9.21
C ASP A 300 -26.14 10.71 8.56
N ARG A 301 -25.59 9.51 8.77
CA ARG A 301 -26.11 8.27 8.17
C ARG A 301 -25.93 7.04 9.06
N PRO A 302 -26.64 5.94 8.79
CA PRO A 302 -26.33 4.64 9.38
C PRO A 302 -24.89 4.22 9.10
N LEU A 303 -24.31 3.45 10.01
CA LEU A 303 -22.95 2.92 9.88
C LEU A 303 -22.92 1.79 8.85
N TYR A 304 -21.92 1.83 7.97
CA TYR A 304 -21.60 0.73 7.06
C TYR A 304 -20.95 -0.45 7.80
N GLU A 305 -20.84 -1.60 7.13
CA GLU A 305 -20.29 -2.81 7.76
C GLU A 305 -18.87 -2.62 8.29
N ASN A 306 -17.99 -2.08 7.45
CA ASN A 306 -16.61 -1.79 7.80
C ASN A 306 -16.51 -0.77 8.95
N GLU A 307 -17.34 0.28 8.95
CA GLU A 307 -17.40 1.27 10.02
C GLU A 307 -17.84 0.65 11.36
N ARG A 308 -18.86 -0.22 11.35
CA ARG A 308 -19.31 -0.95 12.55
C ARG A 308 -18.22 -1.87 13.08
N ALA A 309 -17.54 -2.60 12.18
CA ALA A 309 -16.44 -3.50 12.54
C ALA A 309 -15.26 -2.72 13.16
N LEU A 310 -14.88 -1.58 12.57
CA LEU A 310 -13.84 -0.69 13.08
C LEU A 310 -14.16 -0.14 14.48
N LEU A 311 -15.36 0.41 14.66
CA LEU A 311 -15.79 0.95 15.95
C LEU A 311 -15.89 -0.13 17.03
N THR A 312 -16.33 -1.34 16.65
CA THR A 312 -16.31 -2.50 17.55
C THR A 312 -14.88 -2.82 17.96
N LEU A 313 -13.94 -2.88 17.03
CA LEU A 313 -12.53 -3.15 17.33
C LEU A 313 -11.94 -2.10 18.26
N ILE A 314 -12.14 -0.81 17.99
CA ILE A 314 -11.66 0.30 18.83
C ILE A 314 -12.21 0.20 20.25
N LYS A 315 -13.51 -0.08 20.40
CA LYS A 315 -14.17 -0.22 21.71
C LYS A 315 -13.56 -1.34 22.56
N HIS A 316 -13.12 -2.44 21.92
CA HIS A 316 -12.53 -3.57 22.63
C HIS A 316 -11.05 -3.36 22.91
N ALA A 317 -10.31 -2.84 21.94
CA ALA A 317 -8.87 -2.75 22.00
C ALA A 317 -8.36 -1.54 22.80
N SER A 318 -9.20 -0.50 22.99
CA SER A 318 -8.83 0.69 23.75
C SER A 318 -9.41 0.68 25.18
N PRO A 319 -8.57 0.63 26.23
CA PRO A 319 -9.02 0.68 27.62
C PRO A 319 -9.52 2.08 28.04
N GLU A 320 -9.02 3.14 27.40
CA GLU A 320 -9.42 4.52 27.63
C GLU A 320 -9.80 5.20 26.33
N ILE A 321 -11.12 5.37 26.14
CA ILE A 321 -11.70 5.94 24.93
C ILE A 321 -11.92 7.43 25.12
N HIS A 322 -11.39 8.23 24.19
CA HIS A 322 -11.59 9.68 24.18
C HIS A 322 -13.10 10.02 24.23
N PRO A 323 -13.55 10.93 25.12
CA PRO A 323 -14.96 11.22 25.33
C PRO A 323 -15.73 11.58 24.04
N ALA A 324 -15.06 12.19 23.07
CA ALA A 324 -15.65 12.56 21.78
C ALA A 324 -16.12 11.35 20.95
N LEU A 325 -15.51 10.17 21.12
CA LEU A 325 -15.90 8.96 20.38
C LEU A 325 -17.08 8.21 21.02
N ARG A 326 -17.46 8.54 22.27
CA ARG A 326 -18.54 7.84 23.00
C ARG A 326 -19.88 7.86 22.26
N PRO A 327 -20.36 8.98 21.69
CA PRO A 327 -21.61 9.00 20.93
C PRO A 327 -21.57 8.12 19.68
N LEU A 328 -20.40 8.04 19.03
CA LEU A 328 -20.20 7.23 17.84
C LEU A 328 -20.19 5.73 18.17
N LEU A 329 -19.49 5.35 19.23
CA LEU A 329 -19.44 3.97 19.72
C LEU A 329 -20.78 3.47 20.28
N ALA A 330 -21.62 4.37 20.78
CA ALA A 330 -22.97 4.03 21.22
C ALA A 330 -23.88 3.55 20.07
N LYS A 331 -23.56 3.87 18.80
CA LYS A 331 -24.29 3.38 17.63
C LYS A 331 -24.06 1.90 17.31
N VAL A 332 -23.04 1.29 17.93
CA VAL A 332 -22.63 -0.12 17.73
C VAL A 332 -22.94 -0.97 18.96
N ALA A 333 -23.64 -0.41 19.96
CA ALA A 333 -24.15 -1.11 21.13
C ALA A 333 -25.57 -1.63 20.88
#